data_AF-A0A933MQ83-F1
#
_entry.id   AF-A0A933MQ83-F1
#
_cell.length_a   1.000
_cell.length_b   1.000
_cell.length_c   1.000
_cell.angle_alpha   90.00
_cell.angle_beta   90.00
_cell.angle_gamma   90.00
#
_symmetry.space_group_name_H-M   'P 1'
#
loop_
_entity.id
_entity.type
_entity.pdbx_description
1 polymer ?
#
loop_
_entity_poly.entity_id
_entity_poly.type
_entity_poly.pdbx_seq_one_letter_code
_entity_poly.pdbx_strand_id
1 'polypeptide(L)'
;MTKESAYEGYLDGLKDRTLYGWCYKPSEPTVPVAVDLFVDNMLVTRVPSYEYREDLLKAGKGDGRHSFHYDMSNCVPDDDAIHMISTRVSGTDVELSESPILVRNSDQISIRCYFPWNNLYIGTSGQVHTCQCPSWLGSPNYSIGDIKKQSYDQLWNGPKIRRYREAFIKDNHKKFCRESICPYLNGTDRQIPPGLEVIRAINNRRMELDFGASDLVYDVNDGCNLRCIMCRKDIKPVDKQAVHDAVVNIREIALAGHLQSITVSGAGEVFLFDEFIDLLRSDFFSSHGITVNLISNLTLFTPKIWDEIKHNKIVLSVSVDGATKQTYESIRRGSKWENVHKKLVYVADLLNKGEIEVVNLGCVITSKNAHEIDKVIELVKELGFNLMFLSHRGRLPTKWDNIFESCDIEKLDMVHDLIEGCGGFDINRINLGSCGILKDRKYRQFSYRMEMADYQMRMYGDVEMANRIVQECVNDINDGVIEVDQSQLSGYAKFLDTRSYSGKSPVAVLKDIHARILAANRAEAMPRRISHIVGNDREQQLGKEGHQGESTHDRSGMKAGVVHRFIRRTSLEILQAVFTFSRKALYAIRHGLKDREDHT
;
A
#
# COMPACT_ATOMS: atom_id res chain seq x y z
N MET A 1 -24.22 -2.56 13.94
CA MET A 1 -24.39 -3.45 12.78
C MET A 1 -24.55 -2.52 11.59
N THR A 2 -23.51 -2.33 10.77
CA THR A 2 -23.78 -1.99 9.36
C THR A 2 -24.79 -3.06 8.91
N LYS A 3 -25.94 -2.68 8.34
CA LYS A 3 -26.74 -3.69 7.66
C LYS A 3 -25.78 -4.30 6.66
N GLU A 4 -25.31 -5.53 6.91
CA GLU A 4 -24.87 -6.38 5.82
C GLU A 4 -25.98 -6.21 4.79
N SER A 5 -25.59 -5.75 3.60
CA SER A 5 -26.53 -5.68 2.51
C SER A 5 -27.29 -7.00 2.52
N ALA A 6 -28.62 -6.94 2.49
CA ALA A 6 -29.44 -8.15 2.50
C ALA A 6 -29.08 -9.08 1.33
N TYR A 7 -28.27 -8.58 0.39
CA TYR A 7 -27.72 -9.23 -0.76
C TYR A 7 -26.20 -9.19 -0.74
N GLU A 8 -25.60 -10.29 -1.14
CA GLU A 8 -24.20 -10.37 -1.54
C GLU A 8 -24.14 -10.47 -3.06
N GLY A 9 -23.14 -9.88 -3.68
CA GLY A 9 -22.95 -10.05 -5.11
C GLY A 9 -21.69 -9.38 -5.63
N TYR A 10 -21.25 -9.85 -6.79
CA TYR A 10 -19.97 -9.51 -7.38
C TYR A 10 -20.09 -9.51 -8.90
N LEU A 11 -19.47 -8.53 -9.54
CA LEU A 11 -19.33 -8.44 -10.98
C LEU A 11 -17.96 -8.99 -11.38
N ASP A 12 -17.94 -10.16 -12.02
CA ASP A 12 -16.68 -10.81 -12.41
C ASP A 12 -15.97 -10.05 -13.54
N GLY A 13 -16.74 -9.40 -14.41
CA GLY A 13 -16.25 -8.57 -15.50
C GLY A 13 -16.88 -8.90 -16.85
N LEU A 14 -16.29 -8.36 -17.91
CA LEU A 14 -16.68 -8.59 -19.30
C LEU A 14 -15.61 -9.41 -20.02
N LYS A 15 -16.00 -10.52 -20.63
CA LYS A 15 -15.14 -11.36 -21.45
C LYS A 15 -15.86 -11.75 -22.74
N ASP A 16 -15.21 -11.56 -23.88
CA ASP A 16 -15.76 -11.88 -25.20
C ASP A 16 -17.19 -11.30 -25.38
N ARG A 17 -17.35 -10.01 -25.02
CA ARG A 17 -18.64 -9.26 -25.03
C ARG A 17 -19.72 -9.80 -24.09
N THR A 18 -19.44 -10.81 -23.29
CA THR A 18 -20.37 -11.37 -22.30
C THR A 18 -20.02 -10.88 -20.90
N LEU A 19 -20.99 -10.30 -20.21
CA LEU A 19 -20.86 -9.84 -18.83
C LEU A 19 -21.12 -11.03 -17.90
N TYR A 20 -20.31 -11.20 -16.85
CA TYR A 20 -20.43 -12.28 -15.87
C TYR A 20 -20.50 -11.70 -14.45
N GLY A 21 -21.32 -12.32 -13.60
CA GLY A 21 -21.38 -11.99 -12.19
C GLY A 21 -22.26 -12.95 -11.40
N TRP A 22 -22.45 -12.65 -10.12
CA TRP A 22 -23.36 -13.40 -9.26
C TRP A 22 -24.03 -12.51 -8.21
N CYS A 23 -25.22 -12.93 -7.77
CA CYS A 23 -25.97 -12.26 -6.72
C CYS A 23 -26.77 -13.26 -5.88
N TYR A 24 -26.69 -13.13 -4.56
CA TYR A 24 -27.17 -14.06 -3.56
C TYR A 24 -27.86 -13.31 -2.41
N LYS A 25 -28.95 -13.87 -1.88
CA LYS A 25 -29.65 -13.35 -0.71
C LYS A 25 -29.56 -14.37 0.42
N PRO A 26 -28.75 -14.16 1.48
CA PRO A 26 -28.57 -15.14 2.55
C PRO A 26 -29.85 -15.60 3.24
N SER A 27 -30.87 -14.74 3.31
CA SER A 27 -32.17 -15.07 3.92
C SER A 27 -33.05 -15.98 3.06
N GLU A 28 -32.77 -16.09 1.75
CA GLU A 28 -33.51 -16.91 0.79
C GLU A 28 -32.52 -17.69 -0.09
N PRO A 29 -31.80 -18.68 0.49
CA PRO A 29 -30.58 -19.23 -0.10
C PRO A 29 -30.80 -20.08 -1.36
N THR A 30 -32.03 -20.37 -1.76
CA THR A 30 -32.34 -21.14 -2.98
C THR A 30 -33.16 -20.32 -3.98
N VAL A 31 -33.37 -19.02 -3.70
CA VAL A 31 -34.18 -18.14 -4.56
C VAL A 31 -33.23 -17.36 -5.47
N PRO A 32 -33.37 -17.47 -6.81
CA PRO A 32 -32.62 -16.65 -7.74
C PRO A 32 -32.87 -15.15 -7.52
N VAL A 33 -31.80 -14.37 -7.43
CA VAL A 33 -31.88 -12.91 -7.32
C VAL A 33 -31.68 -12.31 -8.71
N ALA A 34 -32.57 -11.43 -9.14
CA ALA A 34 -32.40 -10.70 -10.39
C ALA A 34 -31.48 -9.49 -10.21
N VAL A 35 -30.72 -9.18 -11.27
CA VAL A 35 -29.87 -8.00 -11.36
C VAL A 35 -30.34 -7.13 -12.52
N ASP A 36 -30.37 -5.83 -12.31
CA ASP A 36 -30.63 -4.81 -13.33
C ASP A 36 -29.27 -4.37 -13.90
N LEU A 37 -29.10 -4.46 -15.22
CA LEU A 37 -27.88 -4.09 -15.95
C LEU A 37 -28.05 -2.72 -16.60
N PHE A 38 -27.10 -1.82 -16.38
CA PHE A 38 -27.12 -0.47 -16.92
C PHE A 38 -25.90 -0.22 -17.81
N VAL A 39 -26.11 0.49 -18.91
CA VAL A 39 -25.04 1.07 -19.74
C VAL A 39 -25.21 2.57 -19.71
N ASP A 40 -24.19 3.29 -19.27
CA ASP A 40 -24.22 4.74 -19.07
C ASP A 40 -25.45 5.22 -18.28
N ASN A 41 -25.73 4.53 -17.17
CA ASN A 41 -26.88 4.72 -16.26
C ASN A 41 -28.26 4.48 -16.90
N MET A 42 -28.33 4.01 -18.14
CA MET A 42 -29.59 3.58 -18.76
C MET A 42 -29.82 2.10 -18.49
N LEU A 43 -30.98 1.75 -17.92
CA LEU A 43 -31.36 0.36 -17.73
C LEU A 43 -31.49 -0.31 -19.10
N VAL A 44 -30.67 -1.32 -19.35
CA VAL A 44 -30.69 -2.06 -20.61
C VAL A 44 -31.50 -3.34 -20.49
N THR A 45 -31.33 -4.07 -19.39
CA THR A 45 -32.04 -5.33 -19.18
C THR A 45 -32.04 -5.74 -17.71
N ARG A 46 -32.86 -6.75 -17.40
CA ARG A 46 -32.91 -7.44 -16.11
C ARG A 46 -32.59 -8.91 -16.31
N VAL A 47 -31.63 -9.42 -15.55
CA VAL A 47 -31.12 -10.80 -15.70
C VAL A 47 -31.29 -11.55 -14.38
N PRO A 48 -32.00 -12.69 -14.35
CA PRO A 48 -32.07 -13.52 -13.16
C PRO A 48 -30.76 -14.31 -12.95
N SER A 49 -30.29 -14.38 -11.70
CA SER A 49 -29.08 -15.13 -11.35
C SER A 49 -29.45 -16.54 -10.88
N TYR A 50 -29.57 -17.48 -11.82
CA TYR A 50 -30.03 -18.87 -11.57
C TYR A 50 -29.02 -19.93 -12.02
N GLU A 51 -27.88 -19.52 -12.58
CA GLU A 51 -26.90 -20.44 -13.12
C GLU A 51 -26.02 -21.02 -12.03
N TYR A 52 -25.64 -22.29 -12.22
CA TYR A 52 -24.85 -23.03 -11.27
C TYR A 52 -23.36 -22.73 -11.41
N ARG A 53 -22.72 -22.47 -10.28
CA ARG A 53 -21.27 -22.33 -10.15
C ARG A 53 -20.77 -23.10 -8.93
N GLU A 54 -19.78 -23.96 -9.15
CA GLU A 54 -19.25 -24.83 -8.10
C GLU A 54 -18.51 -24.05 -7.01
N ASP A 55 -17.85 -22.95 -7.38
CA ASP A 55 -17.17 -22.06 -6.43
C ASP A 55 -18.16 -21.37 -5.48
N LEU A 56 -19.33 -20.98 -5.97
CA LEU A 56 -20.40 -20.40 -5.14
C LEU A 56 -20.95 -21.43 -4.14
N LEU A 57 -21.16 -22.67 -4.59
CA LEU A 57 -21.57 -23.76 -3.70
C LEU A 57 -20.52 -24.01 -2.60
N LYS A 58 -19.24 -24.09 -2.98
CA LYS A 58 -18.12 -24.27 -2.02
C LYS A 58 -17.99 -23.10 -1.05
N ALA A 59 -18.32 -21.89 -1.48
CA ALA A 59 -18.36 -20.70 -0.65
C ALA A 59 -19.64 -20.60 0.22
N GLY A 60 -20.48 -21.63 0.26
CA GLY A 60 -21.69 -21.69 1.09
C GLY A 60 -22.84 -20.80 0.59
N LYS A 61 -22.83 -20.43 -0.70
CA LYS A 61 -23.90 -19.64 -1.32
C LYS A 61 -25.00 -20.57 -1.79
N GLY A 62 -25.84 -21.00 -0.84
CA GLY A 62 -27.06 -21.73 -1.13
C GLY A 62 -26.83 -23.04 -1.89
N ASP A 63 -27.56 -23.22 -2.99
CA ASP A 63 -27.44 -24.36 -3.90
C ASP A 63 -26.43 -24.12 -5.05
N GLY A 64 -25.67 -23.03 -4.98
CA GLY A 64 -24.70 -22.61 -6.00
C GLY A 64 -25.33 -22.00 -7.24
N ARG A 65 -26.67 -21.84 -7.31
CA ARG A 65 -27.40 -21.33 -8.48
C ARG A 65 -27.67 -19.83 -8.39
N HIS A 66 -26.59 -19.06 -8.33
CA HIS A 66 -26.64 -17.63 -8.08
C HIS A 66 -25.84 -16.79 -9.07
N SER A 67 -25.36 -17.38 -10.17
CA SER A 67 -24.67 -16.63 -11.21
C SER A 67 -25.56 -16.20 -12.36
N PHE A 68 -25.13 -15.15 -13.04
CA PHE A 68 -25.71 -14.64 -14.28
C PHE A 68 -24.62 -14.40 -15.31
N HIS A 69 -24.98 -14.51 -16.58
CA HIS A 69 -24.21 -13.93 -17.66
C HIS A 69 -25.14 -13.28 -18.69
N TYR A 70 -24.65 -12.31 -19.43
CA TYR A 70 -25.44 -11.62 -20.45
C TYR A 70 -24.57 -11.10 -21.59
N ASP A 71 -24.99 -11.36 -22.83
CA ASP A 71 -24.32 -10.86 -24.03
C ASP A 71 -24.59 -9.35 -24.20
N MET A 72 -23.55 -8.55 -24.00
CA MET A 72 -23.59 -7.09 -24.10
C MET A 72 -23.43 -6.58 -25.53
N SER A 73 -23.34 -7.46 -26.53
CA SER A 73 -23.01 -7.10 -27.92
C SER A 73 -23.92 -6.05 -28.54
N ASN A 74 -25.21 -6.05 -28.19
CA ASN A 74 -26.20 -5.08 -28.67
C ASN A 74 -26.50 -3.96 -27.67
N CYS A 75 -25.77 -3.93 -26.55
CA CYS A 75 -26.02 -3.05 -25.41
C CYS A 75 -24.96 -1.95 -25.30
N VAL A 76 -23.71 -2.29 -25.63
CA VAL A 76 -22.57 -1.37 -25.60
C VAL A 76 -22.27 -0.93 -27.03
N PRO A 77 -22.20 0.38 -27.32
CA PRO A 77 -21.77 0.87 -28.62
C PRO A 77 -20.37 0.37 -28.98
N ASP A 78 -20.18 0.00 -30.25
CA ASP A 78 -18.89 -0.41 -30.78
C ASP A 78 -18.13 0.83 -31.29
N ASP A 79 -17.65 1.63 -30.33
CA ASP A 79 -16.88 2.83 -30.60
C ASP A 79 -15.69 3.03 -29.63
N ASP A 80 -14.84 4.00 -29.98
CA ASP A 80 -13.65 4.34 -29.20
C ASP A 80 -13.95 5.11 -27.90
N ALA A 81 -15.22 5.38 -27.58
CA ALA A 81 -15.60 6.00 -26.33
C ALA A 81 -15.60 4.98 -25.18
N ILE A 82 -15.43 5.50 -23.97
CA ILE A 82 -15.51 4.70 -22.75
C ILE A 82 -16.96 4.69 -22.28
N HIS A 83 -17.53 3.50 -22.16
CA HIS A 83 -18.84 3.30 -21.57
C HIS A 83 -18.71 2.70 -20.18
N MET A 84 -19.68 3.01 -19.32
CA MET A 84 -19.76 2.44 -17.97
C MET A 84 -20.86 1.38 -17.94
N ILE A 85 -20.52 0.17 -17.51
CA ILE A 85 -21.49 -0.88 -17.21
C ILE A 85 -21.61 -0.98 -15.70
N SER A 86 -22.82 -0.79 -15.18
CA SER A 86 -23.12 -0.98 -13.76
C SER A 86 -24.21 -2.03 -13.55
N THR A 87 -24.16 -2.68 -12.39
CA THR A 87 -25.07 -3.78 -12.03
C THR A 87 -25.63 -3.57 -10.64
N ARG A 88 -26.96 -3.63 -10.51
CA ARG A 88 -27.65 -3.46 -9.23
C ARG A 88 -28.58 -4.62 -8.97
N VAL A 89 -28.79 -4.95 -7.70
CA VAL A 89 -29.84 -5.89 -7.31
C VAL A 89 -31.17 -5.31 -7.72
N SER A 90 -31.93 -6.09 -8.48
CA SER A 90 -33.12 -5.63 -9.16
C SER A 90 -34.17 -5.10 -8.19
N GLY A 91 -34.72 -3.92 -8.50
CA GLY A 91 -35.69 -3.23 -7.63
C GLY A 91 -35.09 -2.58 -6.38
N THR A 92 -33.77 -2.44 -6.31
CA THR A 92 -33.05 -1.76 -5.22
C THR A 92 -31.92 -0.88 -5.76
N ASP A 93 -31.33 -0.06 -4.90
CA ASP A 93 -30.11 0.71 -5.21
C ASP A 93 -28.82 -0.01 -4.79
N VAL A 94 -28.90 -1.29 -4.42
CA VAL A 94 -27.74 -2.08 -4.00
C VAL A 94 -26.91 -2.45 -5.23
N GLU A 95 -25.75 -1.79 -5.39
CA GLU A 95 -24.78 -2.09 -6.44
C GLU A 95 -23.91 -3.30 -6.07
N LEU A 96 -23.57 -4.14 -7.06
CA LEU A 96 -22.73 -5.32 -6.83
C LEU A 96 -21.27 -4.91 -6.56
N SER A 97 -20.51 -5.76 -5.88
CA SER A 97 -19.07 -5.56 -5.70
C SER A 97 -18.34 -5.56 -7.05
N GLU A 98 -17.27 -4.78 -7.19
CA GLU A 98 -16.54 -4.49 -8.46
C GLU A 98 -17.37 -3.83 -9.57
N SER A 99 -18.64 -3.50 -9.33
CA SER A 99 -19.41 -2.60 -10.18
C SER A 99 -19.16 -1.15 -9.76
N PRO A 100 -19.08 -0.19 -10.70
CA PRO A 100 -19.15 -0.38 -12.16
C PRO A 100 -17.83 -0.84 -12.78
N ILE A 101 -17.89 -1.33 -14.02
CA ILE A 101 -16.72 -1.53 -14.89
C ILE A 101 -16.74 -0.58 -16.08
N LEU A 102 -15.57 -0.30 -16.65
CA LEU A 102 -15.42 0.50 -17.86
C LEU A 102 -15.11 -0.36 -19.07
N VAL A 103 -15.67 0.00 -20.22
CA VAL A 103 -15.49 -0.72 -21.48
C VAL A 103 -15.22 0.25 -22.63
N ARG A 104 -14.46 -0.17 -23.63
CA ARG A 104 -14.21 0.55 -24.89
C ARG A 104 -14.13 -0.46 -26.03
N ASN A 105 -14.78 -0.20 -27.16
CA ASN A 105 -14.91 -1.18 -28.26
C ASN A 105 -15.35 -2.57 -27.74
N SER A 106 -16.26 -2.57 -26.75
CA SER A 106 -16.75 -3.79 -26.08
C SER A 106 -15.70 -4.65 -25.35
N ASP A 107 -14.50 -4.11 -25.12
CA ASP A 107 -13.48 -4.70 -24.27
C ASP A 107 -13.46 -4.01 -22.91
N GLN A 108 -13.31 -4.78 -21.83
CA GLN A 108 -13.12 -4.20 -20.50
C GLN A 108 -11.77 -3.46 -20.45
N ILE A 109 -11.80 -2.23 -19.96
CA ILE A 109 -10.62 -1.40 -19.79
C ILE A 109 -10.50 -0.91 -18.36
N SER A 110 -9.28 -0.48 -18.00
CA SER A 110 -9.01 0.17 -16.72
C SER A 110 -8.32 1.50 -16.98
N ILE A 111 -8.96 2.60 -16.58
CA ILE A 111 -8.25 3.88 -16.45
C ILE A 111 -7.57 3.88 -15.09
N ARG A 112 -6.25 4.04 -15.09
CA ARG A 112 -5.45 3.88 -13.87
C ARG A 112 -5.63 5.01 -12.85
N CYS A 113 -6.17 6.17 -13.23
CA CYS A 113 -6.46 7.27 -12.29
C CYS A 113 -7.41 8.30 -12.91
N TYR A 114 -8.41 8.75 -12.13
CA TYR A 114 -9.40 9.77 -12.49
C TYR A 114 -9.25 11.08 -11.70
N PHE A 115 -8.39 11.09 -10.69
CA PHE A 115 -8.16 12.23 -9.80
C PHE A 115 -7.99 13.60 -10.49
N PRO A 116 -7.36 13.72 -11.68
CA PRO A 116 -7.27 15.01 -12.36
C PRO A 116 -8.63 15.63 -12.75
N TRP A 117 -9.71 14.84 -12.77
CA TRP A 117 -11.06 15.26 -13.16
C TRP A 117 -12.07 15.33 -12.03
N ASN A 118 -11.79 14.73 -10.86
CA ASN A 118 -12.76 14.72 -9.75
C ASN A 118 -12.18 15.11 -8.38
N ASN A 119 -10.85 15.10 -8.19
CA ASN A 119 -10.25 15.26 -6.87
C ASN A 119 -9.47 16.56 -6.71
N LEU A 120 -9.62 17.18 -5.54
CA LEU A 120 -8.82 18.31 -5.10
C LEU A 120 -8.32 18.06 -3.66
N TYR A 121 -7.02 18.28 -3.43
CA TYR A 121 -6.41 18.30 -2.10
C TYR A 121 -5.87 19.69 -1.84
N ILE A 122 -6.21 20.28 -0.69
CA ILE A 122 -5.70 21.58 -0.22
C ILE A 122 -5.00 21.39 1.11
N GLY A 123 -3.69 21.67 1.15
CA GLY A 123 -2.88 21.56 2.36
C GLY A 123 -2.92 22.82 3.23
N THR A 124 -2.47 22.74 4.48
CA THR A 124 -2.45 23.87 5.44
C THR A 124 -1.59 25.05 4.96
N SER A 125 -0.59 24.78 4.12
CA SER A 125 0.25 25.80 3.51
C SER A 125 -0.49 26.62 2.44
N GLY A 126 -1.62 26.13 1.93
CA GLY A 126 -2.36 26.67 0.80
C GLY A 126 -2.07 25.94 -0.53
N GLN A 127 -1.05 25.08 -0.57
CA GLN A 127 -0.73 24.31 -1.77
C GLN A 127 -1.89 23.38 -2.16
N VAL A 128 -2.19 23.40 -3.46
CA VAL A 128 -3.28 22.61 -4.05
C VAL A 128 -2.71 21.51 -4.93
N HIS A 129 -3.28 20.32 -4.82
CA HIS A 129 -2.88 19.11 -5.54
C HIS A 129 -4.12 18.39 -6.09
N THR A 130 -3.95 17.60 -7.14
CA THR A 130 -5.02 16.74 -7.67
C THR A 130 -5.08 15.39 -6.98
N CYS A 131 -4.03 14.99 -6.26
CA CYS A 131 -3.92 13.67 -5.67
C CYS A 131 -4.18 13.73 -4.16
N GLN A 132 -4.93 12.77 -3.64
CA GLN A 132 -5.20 12.60 -2.22
C GLN A 132 -3.93 12.34 -1.38
N CYS A 133 -2.83 11.91 -2.00
CA CYS A 133 -1.53 11.82 -1.36
C CYS A 133 -0.46 12.53 -2.19
N PRO A 134 -0.05 13.76 -1.81
CA PRO A 134 0.97 14.52 -2.55
C PRO A 134 2.31 13.79 -2.71
N SER A 135 2.63 12.85 -1.82
CA SER A 135 3.89 12.07 -1.91
C SER A 135 3.96 11.13 -3.13
N TRP A 136 2.81 10.78 -3.75
CA TRP A 136 2.75 10.03 -5.01
C TRP A 136 3.01 10.91 -6.24
N LEU A 137 3.07 12.22 -6.08
CA LEU A 137 3.31 13.15 -7.16
C LEU A 137 4.81 13.36 -7.41
N GLY A 138 5.16 13.64 -8.66
CA GLY A 138 6.53 13.89 -9.11
C GLY A 138 6.94 15.34 -8.88
N SER A 139 8.09 15.55 -8.24
CA SER A 139 8.76 16.86 -8.21
C SER A 139 9.31 17.23 -9.59
N PRO A 140 9.25 18.52 -10.01
CA PRO A 140 8.73 19.69 -9.31
C PRO A 140 7.23 19.98 -9.55
N ASN A 141 6.53 19.14 -10.31
CA ASN A 141 5.20 19.45 -10.86
C ASN A 141 4.01 18.98 -10.01
N TYR A 142 4.21 18.72 -8.72
CA TYR A 142 3.18 18.14 -7.86
C TYR A 142 2.08 19.12 -7.44
N SER A 143 2.35 20.43 -7.42
CA SER A 143 1.34 21.44 -7.04
C SER A 143 0.71 22.13 -8.27
N ILE A 144 -0.63 22.17 -8.30
CA ILE A 144 -1.40 22.86 -9.32
C ILE A 144 -1.62 24.35 -9.02
N GLY A 145 -1.31 24.81 -7.81
CA GLY A 145 -1.40 26.22 -7.41
C GLY A 145 -1.51 26.42 -5.90
N ASP A 146 -1.93 27.62 -5.51
CA ASP A 146 -2.05 28.05 -4.10
C ASP A 146 -3.40 28.75 -3.87
N ILE A 147 -4.25 28.17 -3.03
CA ILE A 147 -5.60 28.69 -2.72
C ILE A 147 -5.56 30.06 -2.06
N LYS A 148 -4.44 30.43 -1.43
CA LYS A 148 -4.27 31.74 -0.80
C LYS A 148 -4.00 32.86 -1.81
N LYS A 149 -3.78 32.52 -3.08
CA LYS A 149 -3.40 33.45 -4.15
C LYS A 149 -4.31 33.39 -5.38
N GLN A 150 -5.09 32.32 -5.52
CA GLN A 150 -5.87 32.03 -6.70
C GLN A 150 -7.27 31.57 -6.25
N SER A 151 -8.31 31.99 -6.97
CA SER A 151 -9.65 31.48 -6.74
C SER A 151 -9.73 29.99 -7.09
N TYR A 152 -10.77 29.32 -6.59
CA TYR A 152 -11.05 27.92 -6.94
C TYR A 152 -11.08 27.69 -8.45
N ASP A 153 -11.78 28.51 -9.24
CA ASP A 153 -11.85 28.35 -10.70
C ASP A 153 -10.49 28.49 -11.40
N GLN A 154 -9.67 29.43 -10.92
CA GLN A 154 -8.30 29.63 -11.43
C GLN A 154 -7.40 28.42 -11.15
N LEU A 155 -7.73 27.61 -10.15
CA LEU A 155 -7.04 26.37 -9.81
C LEU A 155 -7.62 25.17 -10.56
N TRP A 156 -8.94 24.97 -10.48
CA TRP A 156 -9.66 23.81 -11.01
C TRP A 156 -9.72 23.73 -12.53
N ASN A 157 -9.72 24.89 -13.19
CA ASN A 157 -9.60 25.00 -14.64
C ASN A 157 -8.37 25.83 -15.04
N GLY A 158 -7.36 25.91 -14.17
CA GLY A 158 -6.11 26.61 -14.43
C GLY A 158 -5.20 25.89 -15.45
N PRO A 159 -4.19 26.59 -16.00
CA PRO A 159 -3.27 26.01 -16.98
C PRO A 159 -2.53 24.75 -16.50
N LYS A 160 -2.23 24.65 -15.19
CA LYS A 160 -1.50 23.51 -14.62
C LYS A 160 -2.34 22.24 -14.59
N ILE A 161 -3.57 22.28 -14.10
CA ILE A 161 -4.45 21.10 -14.08
C ILE A 161 -4.90 20.69 -15.49
N ARG A 162 -5.08 21.65 -16.42
CA ARG A 162 -5.31 21.34 -17.85
C ARG A 162 -4.17 20.51 -18.45
N ARG A 163 -2.92 20.90 -18.19
CA ARG A 163 -1.73 20.11 -18.60
C ARG A 163 -1.67 18.74 -17.93
N TYR A 164 -2.15 18.65 -16.69
CA TYR A 164 -2.24 17.39 -15.96
C TYR A 164 -3.24 16.43 -16.63
N ARG A 165 -4.47 16.90 -16.91
CA ARG A 165 -5.51 16.15 -17.64
C ARG A 165 -5.02 15.73 -19.03
N GLU A 166 -4.33 16.63 -19.73
CA GLU A 166 -3.74 16.35 -21.04
C GLU A 166 -2.69 15.24 -20.98
N ALA A 167 -1.84 15.26 -19.96
CA ALA A 167 -0.85 14.22 -19.77
C ALA A 167 -1.48 12.85 -19.50
N PHE A 168 -2.62 12.77 -18.82
CA PHE A 168 -3.32 11.50 -18.65
C PHE A 168 -3.97 10.99 -19.95
N ILE A 169 -4.61 11.89 -20.72
CA ILE A 169 -5.20 11.52 -22.02
C ILE A 169 -4.13 11.05 -23.03
N LYS A 170 -2.91 11.60 -22.96
CA LYS A 170 -1.79 11.25 -23.85
C LYS A 170 -0.84 10.18 -23.27
N ASP A 171 -1.24 9.50 -22.20
CA ASP A 171 -0.41 8.51 -21.48
C ASP A 171 1.01 8.99 -21.12
N ASN A 172 1.11 10.25 -20.71
CA ASN A 172 2.34 10.94 -20.29
C ASN A 172 2.29 11.35 -18.81
N HIS A 173 1.50 10.62 -18.01
CA HIS A 173 1.22 10.90 -16.61
C HIS A 173 2.49 10.90 -15.72
N LYS A 174 3.55 10.20 -16.14
CA LYS A 174 4.88 10.17 -15.49
C LYS A 174 5.53 11.53 -15.28
N LYS A 175 5.13 12.54 -16.05
CA LYS A 175 5.56 13.94 -15.86
C LYS A 175 5.09 14.54 -14.52
N PHE A 176 4.01 14.00 -13.98
CA PHE A 176 3.34 14.52 -12.79
C PHE A 176 3.24 13.48 -11.66
N CYS A 177 3.34 12.19 -11.98
CA CYS A 177 3.13 11.10 -11.04
C CYS A 177 4.35 10.20 -10.91
N ARG A 178 4.56 9.67 -9.70
CA ARG A 178 5.55 8.62 -9.42
C ARG A 178 4.88 7.26 -9.58
N GLU A 179 4.81 6.75 -10.81
CA GLU A 179 4.16 5.46 -11.12
C GLU A 179 4.68 4.33 -10.21
N SER A 180 5.98 4.29 -9.91
CA SER A 180 6.59 3.22 -9.12
C SER A 180 5.99 3.05 -7.71
N ILE A 181 5.44 4.11 -7.12
CA ILE A 181 4.91 4.10 -5.75
C ILE A 181 3.41 4.45 -5.67
N CYS A 182 2.80 4.83 -6.79
CA CYS A 182 1.38 5.14 -6.83
C CYS A 182 0.59 3.84 -6.99
N PRO A 183 -0.23 3.46 -5.99
CA PRO A 183 -0.87 2.14 -5.98
C PRO A 183 -1.88 1.97 -7.14
N TYR A 184 -2.47 3.06 -7.61
CA TYR A 184 -3.39 3.06 -8.74
C TYR A 184 -2.68 2.94 -10.09
N LEU A 185 -1.51 3.58 -10.24
CA LEU A 185 -0.77 3.58 -11.51
C LEU A 185 0.07 2.31 -11.70
N ASN A 186 0.60 1.74 -10.63
CA ASN A 186 1.29 0.44 -10.68
C ASN A 186 0.34 -0.76 -10.65
N GLY A 187 -0.96 -0.54 -10.45
CA GLY A 187 -2.01 -1.56 -10.49
C GLY A 187 -2.12 -2.43 -9.23
N THR A 188 -1.47 -2.05 -8.12
CA THR A 188 -1.66 -2.74 -6.82
C THR A 188 -2.99 -2.41 -6.15
N ASP A 189 -3.65 -1.33 -6.59
CA ASP A 189 -4.95 -0.89 -6.12
C ASP A 189 -5.77 -0.34 -7.31
N ARG A 190 -7.09 -0.28 -7.16
CA ARG A 190 -8.02 0.20 -8.20
C ARG A 190 -8.83 1.35 -7.66
N GLN A 191 -8.98 2.40 -8.47
CA GLN A 191 -9.93 3.47 -8.16
C GLN A 191 -11.33 3.00 -8.53
N ILE A 192 -12.29 3.28 -7.64
CA ILE A 192 -13.71 3.19 -7.98
C ILE A 192 -13.95 4.12 -9.18
N PRO A 193 -14.56 3.64 -10.28
CA PRO A 193 -14.81 4.50 -11.42
C PRO A 193 -15.66 5.71 -11.03
N PRO A 194 -15.37 6.88 -11.61
CA PRO A 194 -16.07 8.11 -11.27
C PRO A 194 -17.46 8.14 -11.93
N GLY A 195 -18.26 9.14 -11.57
CA GLY A 195 -19.54 9.38 -12.23
C GLY A 195 -19.43 9.65 -13.74
N LEU A 196 -20.54 9.47 -14.45
CA LEU A 196 -20.59 9.61 -15.92
C LEU A 196 -20.11 10.95 -16.45
N GLU A 197 -20.23 12.04 -15.68
CA GLU A 197 -19.72 13.35 -16.11
C GLU A 197 -18.21 13.33 -16.34
N VAL A 198 -17.46 12.66 -15.46
CA VAL A 198 -16.02 12.50 -15.56
C VAL A 198 -15.67 11.58 -16.73
N ILE A 199 -16.38 10.47 -16.88
CA ILE A 199 -16.19 9.55 -18.02
C ILE A 199 -16.44 10.28 -19.35
N ARG A 200 -17.52 11.05 -19.45
CA ARG A 200 -17.83 11.89 -20.61
C ARG A 200 -16.76 12.94 -20.86
N ALA A 201 -16.22 13.57 -19.81
CA ALA A 201 -15.13 14.52 -19.95
C ALA A 201 -13.86 13.85 -20.52
N ILE A 202 -13.53 12.65 -20.04
CA ILE A 202 -12.39 11.86 -20.53
C ILE A 202 -12.60 11.46 -22.00
N ASN A 203 -13.78 10.93 -22.36
CA ASN A 203 -14.13 10.55 -23.75
C ASN A 203 -13.98 11.72 -24.72
N ASN A 204 -14.54 12.87 -24.32
CA ASN A 204 -14.50 14.09 -25.11
C ASN A 204 -13.16 14.83 -25.02
N ARG A 205 -12.16 14.24 -24.35
CA ARG A 205 -10.81 14.81 -24.15
C ARG A 205 -10.85 16.23 -23.59
N ARG A 206 -11.80 16.50 -22.67
CA ARG A 206 -11.98 17.81 -22.05
C ARG A 206 -10.88 18.06 -21.04
N MET A 207 -10.17 19.18 -21.24
CA MET A 207 -9.17 19.69 -20.28
C MET A 207 -9.77 20.75 -19.37
N GLU A 208 -10.84 21.41 -19.81
CA GLU A 208 -11.63 22.36 -19.06
C GLU A 208 -12.98 21.73 -18.76
N LEU A 209 -13.41 21.83 -17.50
CA LEU A 209 -14.61 21.20 -17.01
C LEU A 209 -15.65 22.26 -16.70
N ASP A 210 -16.88 21.97 -17.09
CA ASP A 210 -18.11 22.71 -16.78
C ASP A 210 -18.69 22.33 -15.41
N PHE A 211 -17.99 21.47 -14.67
CA PHE A 211 -18.34 20.99 -13.34
C PHE A 211 -17.17 21.08 -12.36
N GLY A 212 -17.48 21.14 -11.06
CA GLY A 212 -16.51 21.19 -9.97
C GLY A 212 -15.92 19.82 -9.58
N ALA A 213 -14.97 19.82 -8.64
CA ALA A 213 -14.43 18.60 -8.06
C ALA A 213 -15.52 17.87 -7.24
N SER A 214 -15.63 16.56 -7.44
CA SER A 214 -16.55 15.71 -6.67
C SER A 214 -16.02 15.38 -5.28
N ASP A 215 -14.69 15.32 -5.11
CA ASP A 215 -14.03 14.97 -3.84
C ASP A 215 -13.01 16.03 -3.43
N LEU A 216 -13.20 16.60 -2.25
CA LEU A 216 -12.30 17.59 -1.66
C LEU A 216 -11.62 17.03 -0.42
N VAL A 217 -10.29 17.05 -0.36
CA VAL A 217 -9.54 16.91 0.89
C VAL A 217 -9.05 18.30 1.29
N TYR A 218 -9.38 18.77 2.50
CA TYR A 218 -8.96 20.07 2.98
C TYR A 218 -8.31 19.95 4.37
N ASP A 219 -7.02 20.27 4.46
CA ASP A 219 -6.31 20.44 5.71
C ASP A 219 -6.64 21.83 6.30
N VAL A 220 -7.77 21.93 7.01
CA VAL A 220 -8.31 23.22 7.52
C VAL A 220 -7.28 23.99 8.35
N ASN A 221 -6.64 23.32 9.30
CA ASN A 221 -5.58 23.88 10.13
C ASN A 221 -4.74 22.75 10.74
N ASP A 222 -3.54 23.04 11.23
CA ASP A 222 -2.69 22.06 11.91
C ASP A 222 -2.74 22.15 13.44
N GLY A 223 -3.63 22.94 14.02
CA GLY A 223 -3.86 23.03 15.46
C GLY A 223 -4.34 21.70 16.04
N CYS A 224 -3.73 21.25 17.14
CA CYS A 224 -4.05 19.96 17.76
C CYS A 224 -3.69 19.96 19.25
N ASN A 225 -4.55 19.35 20.06
CA ASN A 225 -4.39 19.18 21.50
C ASN A 225 -3.46 18.02 21.91
N LEU A 226 -2.95 17.24 20.94
CA LEU A 226 -2.02 16.13 21.17
C LEU A 226 -0.65 16.41 20.56
N ARG A 227 0.36 15.69 21.05
CA ARG A 227 1.73 15.68 20.51
C ARG A 227 2.17 14.25 20.19
N CYS A 228 1.37 13.57 19.38
CA CYS A 228 1.62 12.17 19.02
C CYS A 228 3.01 12.01 18.41
N ILE A 229 3.71 10.92 18.75
CA ILE A 229 5.12 10.73 18.38
C ILE A 229 5.34 10.87 16.87
N MET A 230 4.41 10.38 16.06
CA MET A 230 4.52 10.42 14.60
C MET A 230 4.13 11.76 13.96
N CYS A 231 3.48 12.66 14.71
CA CYS A 231 2.93 13.88 14.15
C CYS A 231 3.78 15.11 14.47
N ARG A 232 4.10 15.32 15.75
CA ARG A 232 4.65 16.60 16.22
C ARG A 232 5.28 16.47 17.61
N LYS A 233 6.22 17.38 17.90
CA LYS A 233 6.88 17.47 19.22
C LYS A 233 6.01 18.17 20.25
N ASP A 234 5.30 19.21 19.84
CA ASP A 234 4.55 20.10 20.71
C ASP A 234 3.08 20.21 20.27
N ILE A 235 2.22 20.54 21.25
CA ILE A 235 0.83 20.93 21.01
C ILE A 235 0.84 22.19 20.16
N LYS A 236 0.00 22.23 19.12
CA LYS A 236 -0.11 23.38 18.23
C LYS A 236 -1.41 24.14 18.50
N PRO A 237 -1.37 25.46 18.75
CA PRO A 237 -2.58 26.25 18.86
C PRO A 237 -3.30 26.32 17.50
N VAL A 238 -4.60 26.57 17.54
CA VAL A 238 -5.39 26.82 16.33
C VAL A 238 -5.12 28.23 15.81
N ASP A 239 -4.83 28.34 14.52
CA ASP A 239 -4.84 29.62 13.82
C ASP A 239 -6.27 29.91 13.35
N LYS A 240 -6.95 30.81 14.06
CA LYS A 240 -8.35 31.16 13.78
C LYS A 240 -8.54 31.77 12.40
N GLN A 241 -7.58 32.54 11.90
CA GLN A 241 -7.69 33.15 10.57
C GLN A 241 -7.56 32.07 9.49
N ALA A 242 -6.63 31.12 9.65
CA ALA A 242 -6.50 30.00 8.73
C ALA A 242 -7.77 29.13 8.68
N VAL A 243 -8.41 28.90 9.83
CA VAL A 243 -9.70 28.19 9.90
C VAL A 243 -10.79 28.97 9.16
N HIS A 244 -10.89 30.29 9.39
CA HIS A 244 -11.85 31.15 8.70
C HIS A 244 -11.69 31.10 7.19
N ASP A 245 -10.47 31.31 6.70
CA ASP A 245 -10.15 31.27 5.27
C ASP A 245 -10.50 29.89 4.66
N ALA A 246 -10.23 28.80 5.39
CA ALA A 246 -10.60 27.46 4.94
C ALA A 246 -12.12 27.26 4.86
N VAL A 247 -12.89 27.75 5.85
CA VAL A 247 -14.37 27.68 5.84
C VAL A 247 -14.94 28.48 4.67
N VAL A 248 -14.42 29.67 4.40
CA VAL A 248 -14.81 30.48 3.23
C VAL A 248 -14.55 29.70 1.94
N ASN A 249 -13.34 29.15 1.78
CA ASN A 249 -12.98 28.35 0.61
C ASN A 249 -13.87 27.10 0.46
N ILE A 250 -14.17 26.39 1.54
CA ILE A 250 -15.05 25.22 1.51
C ILE A 250 -16.44 25.61 1.00
N ARG A 251 -16.99 26.74 1.47
CA ARG A 251 -18.27 27.25 0.98
C ARG A 251 -18.21 27.60 -0.50
N GLU A 252 -17.18 28.31 -0.95
CA GLU A 252 -17.01 28.66 -2.37
C GLU A 252 -16.93 27.41 -3.25
N ILE A 253 -16.13 26.42 -2.87
CA ILE A 253 -15.96 25.17 -3.63
C ILE A 253 -17.28 24.38 -3.68
N ALA A 254 -17.99 24.27 -2.56
CA ALA A 254 -19.28 23.60 -2.51
C ALA A 254 -20.34 24.31 -3.36
N LEU A 255 -20.36 25.65 -3.34
CA LEU A 255 -21.30 26.46 -4.12
C LEU A 255 -20.98 26.49 -5.63
N ALA A 256 -19.74 26.16 -6.03
CA ALA A 256 -19.39 25.92 -7.42
C ALA A 256 -20.07 24.67 -8.01
N GLY A 257 -20.68 23.82 -7.16
CA GLY A 257 -21.44 22.64 -7.56
C GLY A 257 -20.59 21.39 -7.74
N HIS A 258 -21.25 20.23 -7.83
CA HIS A 258 -20.69 18.88 -8.04
C HIS A 258 -19.93 18.25 -6.87
N LEU A 259 -19.62 18.99 -5.80
CA LEU A 259 -18.98 18.43 -4.62
C LEU A 259 -19.89 17.37 -3.96
N GLN A 260 -19.43 16.13 -3.88
CA GLN A 260 -20.15 15.00 -3.28
C GLN A 260 -19.61 14.68 -1.88
N SER A 261 -18.29 14.83 -1.69
CA SER A 261 -17.65 14.54 -0.43
C SER A 261 -16.55 15.54 -0.08
N ILE A 262 -16.47 15.86 1.21
CA ILE A 262 -15.32 16.55 1.79
C ILE A 262 -14.67 15.65 2.83
N THR A 263 -13.34 15.60 2.83
CA THR A 263 -12.54 15.02 3.90
C THR A 263 -11.78 16.15 4.58
N VAL A 264 -12.09 16.39 5.85
CA VAL A 264 -11.27 17.30 6.67
C VAL A 264 -10.16 16.47 7.30
N SER A 265 -8.94 16.74 6.83
CA SER A 265 -7.82 15.85 7.05
C SER A 265 -7.33 15.85 8.50
N GLY A 266 -6.50 14.86 8.83
CA GLY A 266 -5.84 14.72 10.14
C GLY A 266 -4.65 15.65 10.38
N ALA A 267 -4.51 16.76 9.65
CA ALA A 267 -3.42 17.73 9.88
C ALA A 267 -3.48 18.34 11.30
N GLY A 268 -4.68 18.47 11.87
CA GLY A 268 -4.93 18.90 13.24
C GLY A 268 -6.03 18.07 13.91
N GLU A 269 -6.65 18.61 14.96
CA GLU A 269 -7.85 18.02 15.57
C GLU A 269 -9.09 18.82 15.17
N VAL A 270 -9.97 18.19 14.39
CA VAL A 270 -11.13 18.85 13.77
C VAL A 270 -12.08 19.51 14.77
N PHE A 271 -12.26 18.91 15.96
CA PHE A 271 -13.12 19.46 17.00
C PHE A 271 -12.53 20.67 17.75
N LEU A 272 -11.36 21.16 17.36
CA LEU A 272 -10.81 22.45 17.81
C LEU A 272 -11.12 23.61 16.84
N PHE A 273 -11.66 23.34 15.66
CA PHE A 273 -11.88 24.35 14.63
C PHE A 273 -13.28 24.93 14.75
N ASP A 274 -13.48 25.84 15.72
CA ASP A 274 -14.80 26.36 16.11
C ASP A 274 -15.70 26.73 14.90
N GLU A 275 -15.18 27.51 13.94
CA GLU A 275 -15.96 27.94 12.77
C GLU A 275 -16.30 26.80 11.79
N PHE A 276 -15.43 25.79 11.69
CA PHE A 276 -15.74 24.58 10.92
C PHE A 276 -16.80 23.73 11.65
N ILE A 277 -16.75 23.65 12.99
CA ILE A 277 -17.81 23.00 13.76
C ILE A 277 -19.13 23.76 13.63
N ASP A 278 -19.11 25.09 13.60
CA ASP A 278 -20.31 25.89 13.33
C ASP A 278 -20.87 25.63 11.92
N LEU A 279 -20.00 25.40 10.92
CA LEU A 279 -20.42 24.95 9.60
C LEU A 279 -21.13 23.58 9.66
N LEU A 280 -20.62 22.63 10.46
CA LEU A 280 -21.30 21.34 10.69
C LEU A 280 -22.63 21.48 11.44
N ARG A 281 -22.72 22.40 12.40
CA ARG A 281 -23.97 22.68 13.14
C ARG A 281 -25.05 23.25 12.23
N SER A 282 -24.66 23.99 11.20
CA SER A 282 -25.60 24.46 10.17
C SER A 282 -26.10 23.31 9.29
N ASP A 283 -27.11 23.56 8.49
CA ASP A 283 -27.62 22.62 7.48
C ASP A 283 -26.81 22.65 6.18
N PHE A 284 -25.68 23.38 6.11
CA PHE A 284 -24.94 23.62 4.87
C PHE A 284 -24.59 22.34 4.11
N PHE A 285 -23.93 21.37 4.74
CA PHE A 285 -23.55 20.14 4.04
C PHE A 285 -24.76 19.28 3.70
N SER A 286 -25.70 19.11 4.66
CA SER A 286 -26.93 18.34 4.45
C SER A 286 -27.83 18.88 3.33
N SER A 287 -27.98 20.20 3.23
CA SER A 287 -28.79 20.86 2.19
C SER A 287 -28.17 20.77 0.79
N HIS A 288 -26.86 20.54 0.71
CA HIS A 288 -26.14 20.32 -0.54
C HIS A 288 -25.88 18.83 -0.83
N GLY A 289 -26.36 17.92 0.02
CA GLY A 289 -26.13 16.48 -0.14
C GLY A 289 -24.66 16.05 -0.01
N ILE A 290 -23.83 16.85 0.67
CA ILE A 290 -22.38 16.61 0.79
C ILE A 290 -22.11 15.67 1.96
N THR A 291 -21.36 14.60 1.70
CA THR A 291 -20.85 13.70 2.74
C THR A 291 -19.62 14.29 3.40
N VAL A 292 -19.58 14.32 4.73
CA VAL A 292 -18.45 14.84 5.50
C VAL A 292 -17.67 13.69 6.13
N ASN A 293 -16.43 13.51 5.69
CA ASN A 293 -15.48 12.58 6.27
C ASN A 293 -14.63 13.31 7.32
N LEU A 294 -14.84 12.98 8.60
CA LEU A 294 -14.14 13.59 9.72
C LEU A 294 -13.00 12.68 10.19
N ILE A 295 -11.78 13.19 10.22
CA ILE A 295 -10.63 12.51 10.84
C ILE A 295 -10.37 13.16 12.21
N SER A 296 -10.46 12.38 13.27
CA SER A 296 -10.30 12.88 14.65
C SER A 296 -9.46 11.94 15.53
N ASN A 297 -8.79 12.51 16.52
CA ASN A 297 -8.19 11.77 17.63
C ASN A 297 -9.20 11.39 18.73
N LEU A 298 -10.48 11.75 18.55
CA LEU A 298 -11.65 11.45 19.37
C LEU A 298 -11.63 12.06 20.80
N THR A 299 -10.59 12.79 21.18
CA THR A 299 -10.46 13.31 22.55
C THR A 299 -11.46 14.40 22.91
N LEU A 300 -12.08 15.05 21.93
CA LEU A 300 -13.06 16.13 22.13
C LEU A 300 -14.49 15.75 21.73
N PHE A 301 -14.69 14.58 21.11
CA PHE A 301 -16.02 14.13 20.72
C PHE A 301 -16.88 13.83 21.95
N THR A 302 -18.13 14.33 21.94
CA THR A 302 -19.09 14.18 23.03
C THR A 302 -20.50 13.94 22.48
N PRO A 303 -21.42 13.39 23.29
CA PRO A 303 -22.82 13.27 22.88
C PRO A 303 -23.45 14.59 22.46
N LYS A 304 -23.12 15.68 23.17
CA LYS A 304 -23.58 17.03 22.81
C LYS A 304 -23.14 17.44 21.40
N ILE A 305 -21.85 17.23 21.06
CA ILE A 305 -21.36 17.55 19.71
C ILE A 305 -22.09 16.69 18.68
N TRP A 306 -22.27 15.39 18.94
CA TRP A 306 -22.99 14.50 18.03
C TRP A 306 -24.43 14.97 17.78
N ASP A 307 -25.18 15.26 18.84
CA ASP A 307 -26.55 15.74 18.73
C ASP A 307 -26.67 17.03 17.91
N GLU A 308 -25.65 17.88 17.94
CA GLU A 308 -25.58 19.13 17.18
C GLU A 308 -25.20 18.96 15.69
N ILE A 309 -24.61 17.84 15.28
CA ILE A 309 -24.08 17.64 13.90
C ILE A 309 -24.64 16.43 13.16
N LYS A 310 -25.38 15.54 13.84
CA LYS A 310 -25.84 14.25 13.29
C LYS A 310 -26.83 14.32 12.14
N HIS A 311 -27.38 15.50 11.84
CA HIS A 311 -28.22 15.73 10.66
C HIS A 311 -27.40 15.72 9.35
N ASN A 312 -26.08 15.81 9.43
CA ASN A 312 -25.19 15.65 8.28
C ASN A 312 -24.87 14.18 8.03
N LYS A 313 -24.60 13.83 6.77
CA LYS A 313 -24.06 12.51 6.41
C LYS A 313 -22.57 12.45 6.78
N ILE A 314 -22.26 11.87 7.94
CA ILE A 314 -20.90 11.83 8.50
C ILE A 314 -20.30 10.42 8.39
N VAL A 315 -19.07 10.37 7.86
CA VAL A 315 -18.17 9.21 8.00
C VAL A 315 -17.11 9.59 9.04
N LEU A 316 -17.02 8.84 10.14
CA LEU A 316 -16.09 9.16 11.22
C LEU A 316 -14.87 8.24 11.17
N SER A 317 -13.69 8.82 11.01
CA SER A 317 -12.41 8.13 11.07
C SER A 317 -11.67 8.50 12.35
N VAL A 318 -11.56 7.55 13.27
CA VAL A 318 -10.93 7.74 14.59
C VAL A 318 -9.53 7.18 14.59
N SER A 319 -8.56 7.97 15.03
CA SER A 319 -7.16 7.53 15.04
C SER A 319 -6.74 7.09 16.44
N VAL A 320 -6.27 5.85 16.58
CA VAL A 320 -6.03 5.21 17.89
C VAL A 320 -4.59 4.70 18.04
N ASP A 321 -4.04 4.00 17.03
CA ASP A 321 -2.63 3.55 16.96
C ASP A 321 -2.13 2.61 18.08
N GLY A 322 -3.01 2.11 18.95
CA GLY A 322 -2.67 1.15 20.01
C GLY A 322 -3.92 0.70 20.76
N ALA A 323 -4.02 -0.59 21.07
CA ALA A 323 -5.20 -1.19 21.71
C ALA A 323 -5.04 -1.36 23.23
N THR A 324 -3.85 -1.07 23.77
CA THR A 324 -3.62 -1.07 25.22
C THR A 324 -3.29 0.33 25.72
N LYS A 325 -3.58 0.57 27.00
CA LYS A 325 -3.26 1.84 27.67
C LYS A 325 -1.80 2.24 27.48
N GLN A 326 -0.88 1.30 27.70
CA GLN A 326 0.55 1.57 27.67
C GLN A 326 1.00 1.97 26.26
N THR A 327 0.60 1.20 25.24
CA THR A 327 0.97 1.50 23.85
C THR A 327 0.32 2.80 23.38
N TYR A 328 -1.00 2.93 23.57
CA TYR A 328 -1.77 4.13 23.19
C TYR A 328 -1.18 5.40 23.78
N GLU A 329 -0.98 5.48 25.10
CA GLU A 329 -0.49 6.70 25.76
C GLU A 329 0.98 7.00 25.43
N SER A 330 1.78 5.98 25.08
CA SER A 330 3.17 6.18 24.64
C SER A 330 3.26 6.85 23.26
N ILE A 331 2.29 6.56 22.40
CA ILE A 331 2.19 7.06 21.02
C ILE A 331 1.40 8.37 20.98
N ARG A 332 0.16 8.38 21.48
CA ARG A 332 -0.79 9.51 21.47
C ARG A 332 -0.67 10.37 22.72
N ARG A 333 0.50 10.98 22.87
CA ARG A 333 0.88 11.80 24.04
C ARG A 333 -0.06 13.00 24.21
N GLY A 334 -0.61 13.13 25.41
CA GLY A 334 -1.62 14.12 25.77
C GLY A 334 -3.04 13.55 25.89
N SER A 335 -3.25 12.31 25.43
CA SER A 335 -4.51 11.59 25.57
C SER A 335 -4.46 10.56 26.71
N LYS A 336 -5.63 10.12 27.17
CA LYS A 336 -5.80 9.07 28.19
C LYS A 336 -6.64 7.95 27.64
N TRP A 337 -6.13 6.72 27.74
CA TRP A 337 -6.77 5.55 27.13
C TRP A 337 -8.20 5.36 27.63
N GLU A 338 -8.43 5.46 28.94
CA GLU A 338 -9.73 5.25 29.55
C GLU A 338 -10.79 6.23 29.02
N ASN A 339 -10.38 7.46 28.69
CA ASN A 339 -11.28 8.48 28.16
C ASN A 339 -11.63 8.21 26.70
N VAL A 340 -10.64 7.84 25.88
CA VAL A 340 -10.87 7.57 24.46
C VAL A 340 -11.57 6.24 24.26
N HIS A 341 -11.23 5.20 25.03
CA HIS A 341 -11.93 3.92 25.00
C HIS A 341 -13.42 4.07 25.30
N LYS A 342 -13.80 4.85 26.33
CA LYS A 342 -15.22 5.16 26.62
C LYS A 342 -15.92 5.82 25.42
N LYS A 343 -15.22 6.67 24.67
CA LYS A 343 -15.76 7.33 23.48
C LYS A 343 -15.84 6.39 22.29
N LEU A 344 -14.89 5.47 22.12
CA LEU A 344 -14.96 4.40 21.12
C LEU A 344 -16.20 3.53 21.36
N VAL A 345 -16.46 3.13 22.61
CA VAL A 345 -17.68 2.39 22.98
C VAL A 345 -18.94 3.20 22.69
N TYR A 346 -18.95 4.51 22.99
CA TYR A 346 -20.07 5.39 22.64
C TYR A 346 -20.29 5.47 21.12
N VAL A 347 -19.24 5.62 20.32
CA VAL A 347 -19.35 5.63 18.85
C VAL A 347 -19.82 4.27 18.31
N ALA A 348 -19.43 3.16 18.93
CA ALA A 348 -19.94 1.84 18.59
C ALA A 348 -21.45 1.70 18.89
N ASP A 349 -21.94 2.29 19.97
CA ASP A 349 -23.38 2.38 20.25
C ASP A 349 -24.13 3.18 19.16
N LEU A 350 -23.58 4.33 18.73
CA LEU A 350 -24.13 5.10 17.61
C LEU A 350 -24.20 4.27 16.32
N LEU A 351 -23.13 3.52 16.01
CA LEU A 351 -23.07 2.65 14.84
C LEU A 351 -24.09 1.50 14.95
N ASN A 352 -24.29 0.95 16.14
CA ASN A 352 -25.26 -0.11 16.38
C ASN A 352 -26.70 0.36 16.27
N LYS A 353 -26.98 1.62 16.62
CA LYS A 353 -28.28 2.28 16.43
C LYS A 353 -28.53 2.75 15.00
N GLY A 354 -27.51 2.72 14.14
CA GLY A 354 -27.59 3.27 12.78
C GLY A 354 -27.64 4.80 12.74
N GLU A 355 -27.24 5.48 13.82
CA GLU A 355 -27.11 6.94 13.82
C GLU A 355 -25.89 7.39 13.02
N ILE A 356 -24.81 6.59 13.03
CA ILE A 356 -23.66 6.74 12.15
C ILE A 356 -23.51 5.49 11.29
N GLU A 357 -23.34 5.67 9.97
CA GLU A 357 -23.31 4.54 9.02
C GLU A 357 -21.92 3.89 8.95
N VAL A 358 -20.87 4.70 8.98
CA VAL A 358 -19.50 4.24 8.74
C VAL A 358 -18.55 4.84 9.77
N VAL A 359 -17.81 3.94 10.44
CA VAL A 359 -16.74 4.29 11.36
C VAL A 359 -15.48 3.54 10.99
N ASN A 360 -14.39 4.26 10.78
CA ASN A 360 -13.07 3.71 10.49
C ASN A 360 -12.14 3.95 11.68
N LEU A 361 -11.41 2.92 12.11
CA LEU A 361 -10.29 3.06 13.03
C LEU A 361 -9.00 3.13 12.21
N GLY A 362 -8.26 4.23 12.35
CA GLY A 362 -6.94 4.40 11.78
C GLY A 362 -5.84 3.91 12.73
N CYS A 363 -4.91 3.12 12.20
CA CYS A 363 -3.73 2.65 12.93
C CYS A 363 -2.46 2.80 12.07
N VAL A 364 -1.58 3.71 12.47
CA VAL A 364 -0.23 3.82 11.92
C VAL A 364 0.67 2.77 12.56
N ILE A 365 1.09 1.78 11.79
CA ILE A 365 1.97 0.71 12.29
C ILE A 365 3.40 1.26 12.44
N THR A 366 3.96 1.11 13.64
CA THR A 366 5.30 1.53 14.01
C THR A 366 5.97 0.47 14.88
N SER A 367 7.25 0.63 15.17
CA SER A 367 7.97 -0.23 16.12
C SER A 367 7.31 -0.29 17.51
N LYS A 368 6.52 0.73 17.88
CA LYS A 368 5.93 0.90 19.21
C LYS A 368 4.64 0.10 19.40
N ASN A 369 3.93 -0.23 18.33
CA ASN A 369 2.66 -0.98 18.38
C ASN A 369 2.69 -2.29 17.57
N ALA A 370 3.77 -2.56 16.82
CA ALA A 370 3.93 -3.78 16.03
C ALA A 370 3.62 -5.08 16.79
N HIS A 371 3.94 -5.11 18.09
CA HIS A 371 3.76 -6.27 18.96
C HIS A 371 2.31 -6.51 19.45
N GLU A 372 1.36 -5.62 19.13
CA GLU A 372 -0.03 -5.72 19.57
C GLU A 372 -1.05 -5.40 18.45
N ILE A 373 -0.66 -5.59 17.19
CA ILE A 373 -1.53 -5.34 16.04
C ILE A 373 -2.75 -6.27 16.01
N ASP A 374 -2.58 -7.51 16.48
CA ASP A 374 -3.67 -8.45 16.75
C ASP A 374 -4.73 -7.85 17.67
N LYS A 375 -4.34 -7.17 18.75
CA LYS A 375 -5.28 -6.52 19.69
C LYS A 375 -6.01 -5.34 19.07
N VAL A 376 -5.38 -4.61 18.14
CA VAL A 376 -6.06 -3.57 17.36
C VAL A 376 -7.16 -4.20 16.48
N ILE A 377 -6.87 -5.36 15.90
CA ILE A 377 -7.85 -6.13 15.12
C ILE A 377 -8.98 -6.65 16.02
N GLU A 378 -8.68 -7.16 17.21
CA GLU A 378 -9.69 -7.57 18.20
C GLU A 378 -10.59 -6.40 18.62
N LEU A 379 -9.99 -5.22 18.87
CA LEU A 379 -10.73 -4.03 19.25
C LEU A 379 -11.74 -3.60 18.16
N VAL A 380 -11.34 -3.56 16.89
CA VAL A 380 -12.30 -3.23 15.80
C VAL A 380 -13.34 -4.33 15.62
N LYS A 381 -12.98 -5.60 15.87
CA LYS A 381 -13.93 -6.71 15.83
C LYS A 381 -15.04 -6.50 16.85
N GLU A 382 -14.67 -6.19 18.09
CA GLU A 382 -15.58 -5.89 19.20
C GLU A 382 -16.46 -4.67 18.91
N LEU A 383 -15.87 -3.56 18.44
CA LEU A 383 -16.59 -2.30 18.22
C LEU A 383 -17.44 -2.29 16.94
N GLY A 384 -17.24 -3.24 16.03
CA GLY A 384 -17.92 -3.25 14.73
C GLY A 384 -17.37 -2.24 13.71
N PHE A 385 -16.20 -1.65 13.96
CA PHE A 385 -15.59 -0.64 13.07
C PHE A 385 -14.84 -1.27 11.90
N ASN A 386 -14.64 -0.49 10.83
CA ASN A 386 -13.64 -0.78 9.82
C ASN A 386 -12.24 -0.46 10.36
N LEU A 387 -11.20 -1.12 9.84
CA LEU A 387 -9.81 -0.86 10.20
C LEU A 387 -9.03 -0.42 8.97
N MET A 388 -8.28 0.66 9.11
CA MET A 388 -7.34 1.13 8.11
C MET A 388 -5.93 1.13 8.70
N PHE A 389 -5.10 0.22 8.20
CA PHE A 389 -3.67 0.26 8.49
C PHE A 389 -2.96 1.25 7.58
N LEU A 390 -2.04 1.99 8.19
CA LEU A 390 -1.23 3.00 7.53
C LEU A 390 0.23 2.78 7.89
N SER A 391 1.11 2.93 6.90
CA SER A 391 2.53 3.13 7.15
C SER A 391 2.78 4.62 7.31
N HIS A 392 3.60 5.00 8.28
CA HIS A 392 3.99 6.40 8.41
C HIS A 392 4.77 6.82 7.16
N ARG A 393 4.53 8.04 6.68
CA ARG A 393 5.33 8.66 5.62
C ARG A 393 6.04 9.86 6.20
N GLY A 394 7.37 9.80 6.27
CA GLY A 394 8.20 10.87 6.84
C GLY A 394 8.98 10.45 8.08
N ARG A 395 9.67 11.43 8.67
CA ARG A 395 10.65 11.16 9.72
C ARG A 395 9.96 11.09 11.08
N LEU A 396 9.86 9.88 11.63
CA LEU A 396 9.51 9.65 13.03
C LEU A 396 10.60 10.19 13.97
N PRO A 397 10.29 10.42 15.26
CA PRO A 397 11.24 10.98 16.22
C PRO A 397 12.51 10.15 16.36
N THR A 398 12.39 8.83 16.15
CA THR A 398 13.55 7.96 16.05
C THR A 398 13.68 7.37 14.66
N LYS A 399 14.93 7.21 14.25
CA LYS A 399 15.40 6.72 12.94
C LYS A 399 14.82 5.34 12.56
N TRP A 400 14.32 4.58 13.53
CA TRP A 400 13.97 3.15 13.40
C TRP A 400 12.51 2.84 13.72
N ASP A 401 11.69 3.85 14.04
CA ASP A 401 10.30 3.59 14.42
C ASP A 401 9.41 3.22 13.22
N ASN A 402 9.82 3.57 12.00
CA ASN A 402 9.08 3.26 10.79
C ASN A 402 9.58 1.94 10.21
N ILE A 403 8.99 0.84 10.67
CA ILE A 403 9.43 -0.52 10.35
C ILE A 403 9.40 -0.85 8.85
N PHE A 404 8.60 -0.12 8.07
CA PHE A 404 8.53 -0.26 6.62
C PHE A 404 9.72 0.42 5.95
N GLU A 405 9.91 1.72 6.19
CA GLU A 405 11.02 2.48 5.59
C GLU A 405 12.38 2.00 6.10
N SER A 406 12.46 1.58 7.37
CA SER A 406 13.65 0.96 7.92
C SER A 406 13.76 -0.52 7.54
N CYS A 407 12.82 -1.11 6.81
CA CYS A 407 12.87 -2.52 6.40
C CYS A 407 13.27 -3.46 7.58
N ASP A 408 12.62 -3.29 8.74
CA ASP A 408 12.86 -4.11 9.93
C ASP A 408 12.14 -5.45 9.74
N ILE A 409 12.83 -6.42 9.14
CA ILE A 409 12.25 -7.70 8.71
C ILE A 409 11.62 -8.45 9.88
N GLU A 410 12.31 -8.52 11.03
CA GLU A 410 11.80 -9.20 12.21
C GLU A 410 10.46 -8.61 12.68
N LYS A 411 10.34 -7.27 12.72
CA LYS A 411 9.07 -6.63 13.10
C LYS A 411 8.01 -6.75 12.02
N LEU A 412 8.38 -6.69 10.75
CA LEU A 412 7.43 -6.86 9.64
C LEU A 412 6.86 -8.28 9.62
N ASP A 413 7.68 -9.30 9.89
CA ASP A 413 7.21 -10.67 10.05
C ASP A 413 6.32 -10.84 11.28
N MET A 414 6.72 -10.28 12.43
CA MET A 414 5.86 -10.30 13.61
C MET A 414 4.49 -9.70 13.32
N VAL A 415 4.43 -8.55 12.63
CA VAL A 415 3.15 -7.93 12.25
C VAL A 415 2.37 -8.81 11.28
N HIS A 416 3.03 -9.38 10.27
CA HIS A 416 2.38 -10.33 9.37
C HIS A 416 1.78 -11.50 10.14
N ASP A 417 2.57 -12.16 11.00
CA ASP A 417 2.18 -13.35 11.75
C ASP A 417 1.01 -13.05 12.70
N LEU A 418 0.98 -11.88 13.32
CA LEU A 418 -0.13 -11.43 14.16
C LEU A 418 -1.41 -11.20 13.35
N ILE A 419 -1.31 -10.58 12.17
CA ILE A 419 -2.47 -10.37 11.30
C ILE A 419 -2.98 -11.72 10.77
N GLU A 420 -2.10 -12.58 10.26
CA GLU A 420 -2.43 -13.92 9.76
C GLU A 420 -3.05 -14.79 10.87
N GLY A 421 -2.43 -14.82 12.05
CA GLY A 421 -2.85 -15.66 13.17
C GLY A 421 -4.25 -15.32 13.71
N CYS A 422 -4.72 -14.08 13.53
CA CYS A 422 -6.09 -13.67 13.89
C CYS A 422 -7.07 -13.64 12.70
N GLY A 423 -6.66 -14.16 11.54
CA GLY A 423 -7.42 -14.16 10.28
C GLY A 423 -7.64 -12.78 9.67
N GLY A 424 -6.82 -11.79 10.04
CA GLY A 424 -7.01 -10.39 9.68
C GLY A 424 -6.96 -10.09 8.18
N PHE A 425 -6.25 -10.91 7.39
CA PHE A 425 -6.16 -10.75 5.94
C PHE A 425 -7.44 -11.13 5.18
N ASP A 426 -8.35 -11.86 5.83
CA ASP A 426 -9.59 -12.36 5.24
C ASP A 426 -10.82 -11.57 5.71
N ILE A 427 -10.62 -10.52 6.51
CA ILE A 427 -11.71 -9.69 7.03
C ILE A 427 -11.94 -8.52 6.08
N ASN A 428 -13.07 -8.51 5.38
CA ASN A 428 -13.42 -7.49 4.38
C ASN A 428 -13.37 -6.04 4.89
N ARG A 429 -13.61 -5.82 6.18
CA ARG A 429 -13.54 -4.50 6.83
C ARG A 429 -12.13 -4.04 7.23
N ILE A 430 -11.10 -4.86 7.00
CA ILE A 430 -9.70 -4.51 7.26
C ILE A 430 -9.04 -4.12 5.94
N ASN A 431 -8.75 -2.82 5.81
CA ASN A 431 -8.00 -2.26 4.71
C ASN A 431 -6.52 -2.12 5.11
N LEU A 432 -5.64 -2.83 4.41
CA LEU A 432 -4.20 -2.77 4.65
C LEU A 432 -3.56 -1.45 4.20
N GLY A 433 -4.26 -0.61 3.41
CA GLY A 433 -3.79 0.68 2.93
C GLY A 433 -2.37 0.62 2.35
N SER A 434 -1.49 1.48 2.84
CA SER A 434 -0.07 1.49 2.44
C SER A 434 0.77 0.35 3.06
N CYS A 435 0.17 -0.51 3.87
CA CYS A 435 0.77 -1.71 4.45
C CYS A 435 0.45 -2.99 3.67
N GLY A 436 -0.14 -2.90 2.46
CA GLY A 436 -0.49 -4.06 1.63
C GLY A 436 0.67 -5.02 1.33
N ILE A 437 1.92 -4.55 1.42
CA ILE A 437 3.12 -5.39 1.27
C ILE A 437 3.21 -6.52 2.32
N LEU A 438 2.49 -6.39 3.44
CA LEU A 438 2.47 -7.39 4.50
C LEU A 438 1.84 -8.70 4.02
N LYS A 439 0.74 -8.66 3.26
CA LYS A 439 -0.08 -9.83 2.93
C LYS A 439 0.72 -10.97 2.30
N ASP A 440 1.53 -10.66 1.28
CA ASP A 440 2.34 -11.68 0.58
C ASP A 440 3.82 -11.62 0.97
N ARG A 441 4.15 -11.00 2.11
CA ARG A 441 5.52 -10.73 2.57
C ARG A 441 6.44 -10.10 1.52
N LYS A 442 5.90 -9.24 0.66
CA LYS A 442 6.66 -8.58 -0.43
C LYS A 442 7.84 -7.77 0.07
N TYR A 443 7.81 -7.33 1.32
CA TYR A 443 8.93 -6.65 1.98
C TYR A 443 10.20 -7.49 2.09
N ARG A 444 10.12 -8.82 1.97
CA ARG A 444 11.29 -9.69 1.97
C ARG A 444 12.04 -9.70 0.63
N GLN A 445 11.40 -9.27 -0.46
CA GLN A 445 11.97 -9.35 -1.80
C GLN A 445 13.15 -8.39 -2.00
N PHE A 446 14.13 -8.81 -2.80
CA PHE A 446 15.30 -8.00 -3.15
C PHE A 446 14.90 -6.60 -3.66
N SER A 447 13.93 -6.53 -4.57
CA SER A 447 13.43 -5.29 -5.17
C SER A 447 12.97 -4.26 -4.13
N TYR A 448 12.13 -4.67 -3.18
CA TYR A 448 11.63 -3.79 -2.12
C TYR A 448 12.76 -3.30 -1.22
N ARG A 449 13.64 -4.21 -0.77
CA ARG A 449 14.77 -3.85 0.11
C ARG A 449 15.69 -2.84 -0.56
N MET A 450 15.98 -3.04 -1.85
CA MET A 450 16.79 -2.11 -2.64
C MET A 450 16.11 -0.76 -2.84
N GLU A 451 14.79 -0.74 -3.03
CA GLU A 451 14.00 0.49 -3.09
C GLU A 451 14.06 1.25 -1.76
N MET A 452 13.89 0.57 -0.63
CA MET A 452 13.98 1.21 0.69
C MET A 452 15.38 1.71 1.00
N ALA A 453 16.43 0.98 0.63
CA ALA A 453 17.81 1.46 0.76
C ALA A 453 18.05 2.75 -0.03
N ASP A 454 17.59 2.82 -1.28
CA ASP A 454 17.66 4.06 -2.07
C ASP A 454 16.79 5.18 -1.50
N TYR A 455 15.60 4.85 -1.02
CA TYR A 455 14.69 5.81 -0.38
C TYR A 455 15.35 6.46 0.83
N GLN A 456 15.99 5.68 1.70
CA GLN A 456 16.72 6.15 2.87
C GLN A 456 17.82 7.14 2.50
N MET A 457 18.57 6.83 1.43
CA MET A 457 19.59 7.74 0.94
C MET A 457 19.00 9.03 0.35
N ARG A 458 17.99 8.92 -0.53
CA ARG A 458 17.47 10.08 -1.26
C ARG A 458 16.66 11.02 -0.38
N MET A 459 15.86 10.47 0.51
CA MET A 459 14.93 11.25 1.33
C MET A 459 15.57 11.72 2.62
N TYR A 460 16.45 10.92 3.22
CA TYR A 460 17.02 11.21 4.53
C TYR A 460 18.54 11.38 4.55
N GLY A 461 19.24 11.09 3.45
CA GLY A 461 20.70 11.05 3.44
C GLY A 461 21.28 9.94 4.32
N ASP A 462 20.47 8.92 4.63
CA ASP A 462 20.78 7.93 5.67
C ASP A 462 21.56 6.74 5.12
N VAL A 463 22.85 6.96 4.90
CA VAL A 463 23.78 5.97 4.34
C VAL A 463 23.92 4.75 5.24
N GLU A 464 23.88 4.92 6.57
CA GLU A 464 24.02 3.83 7.53
C GLU A 464 22.83 2.86 7.44
N MET A 465 21.60 3.38 7.42
CA MET A 465 20.40 2.58 7.25
C MET A 465 20.42 1.85 5.92
N ALA A 466 20.72 2.57 4.83
CA ALA A 466 20.77 1.99 3.50
C ALA A 466 21.78 0.83 3.42
N ASN A 467 22.99 1.02 3.98
CA ASN A 467 24.00 -0.03 4.03
C ASN A 467 23.56 -1.25 4.85
N ARG A 468 22.87 -1.04 5.97
CA ARG A 468 22.33 -2.14 6.77
C ARG A 468 21.27 -2.93 5.99
N ILE A 469 20.30 -2.25 5.36
CA ILE A 469 19.26 -2.89 4.54
C ILE A 469 19.91 -3.73 3.42
N VAL A 470 20.91 -3.17 2.74
CA VAL A 470 21.66 -3.90 1.72
C VAL A 470 22.35 -5.10 2.35
N GLN A 471 23.14 -4.94 3.40
CA GLN A 471 23.90 -6.03 4.01
C GLN A 471 23.00 -7.18 4.52
N GLU A 472 21.86 -6.87 5.12
CA GLU A 472 20.87 -7.87 5.55
C GLU A 472 20.27 -8.61 4.36
N CYS A 473 19.88 -7.89 3.30
CA CYS A 473 19.40 -8.52 2.06
C CYS A 473 20.44 -9.48 1.47
N VAL A 474 21.72 -9.10 1.54
CA VAL A 474 22.84 -9.90 1.04
C VAL A 474 23.04 -11.16 1.86
N ASN A 475 22.99 -11.03 3.19
CA ASN A 475 23.11 -12.18 4.09
C ASN A 475 21.98 -13.17 3.81
N ASP A 476 20.74 -12.69 3.71
CA ASP A 476 19.58 -13.52 3.38
C ASP A 476 19.69 -14.21 2.00
N ILE A 477 20.31 -13.56 1.00
CA ILE A 477 20.61 -14.21 -0.30
C ILE A 477 21.64 -15.32 -0.13
N ASN A 478 22.73 -15.06 0.60
CA ASN A 478 23.79 -16.05 0.83
C ASN A 478 23.30 -17.25 1.66
N ASP A 479 22.37 -17.01 2.58
CA ASP A 479 21.76 -18.02 3.43
C ASP A 479 20.61 -18.77 2.73
N GLY A 480 20.29 -18.42 1.47
CA GLY A 480 19.24 -19.06 0.68
C GLY A 480 17.82 -18.69 1.09
N VAL A 481 17.64 -17.62 1.87
CA VAL A 481 16.33 -17.10 2.31
C VAL A 481 15.63 -16.34 1.19
N ILE A 482 16.39 -15.67 0.32
CA ILE A 482 15.87 -14.90 -0.83
C ILE A 482 16.48 -15.43 -2.12
N GLU A 483 15.63 -15.85 -3.05
CA GLU A 483 16.04 -16.10 -4.43
C GLU A 483 16.08 -14.79 -5.22
N VAL A 484 17.15 -14.60 -6.00
CA VAL A 484 17.32 -13.41 -6.85
C VAL A 484 17.67 -13.85 -8.26
N ASP A 485 16.88 -13.39 -9.23
CA ASP A 485 17.17 -13.56 -10.65
C ASP A 485 18.33 -12.62 -11.07
N GLN A 486 19.24 -13.13 -11.90
CA GLN A 486 20.30 -12.35 -12.53
C GLN A 486 19.80 -11.07 -13.22
N SER A 487 18.58 -11.10 -13.77
CA SER A 487 17.94 -9.92 -14.38
C SER A 487 17.79 -8.76 -13.38
N GLN A 488 17.45 -9.05 -12.12
CA GLN A 488 17.26 -8.07 -11.05
C GLN A 488 18.59 -7.45 -10.59
N LEU A 489 19.66 -8.24 -10.57
CA LEU A 489 21.01 -7.77 -10.20
C LEU A 489 21.59 -6.81 -11.25
N SER A 490 21.36 -7.09 -12.53
CA SER A 490 21.90 -6.28 -13.65
C SER A 490 21.33 -4.85 -13.69
N GLY A 491 20.03 -4.69 -13.41
CA GLY A 491 19.38 -3.39 -13.33
C GLY A 491 19.88 -2.55 -12.16
N TYR A 492 20.24 -3.18 -11.05
CA TYR A 492 20.71 -2.49 -9.85
C TYR A 492 22.21 -2.12 -9.90
N ALA A 493 23.05 -2.93 -10.56
CA ALA A 493 24.46 -2.58 -10.79
C ALA A 493 24.61 -1.24 -11.55
N LYS A 494 23.74 -1.02 -12.55
CA LYS A 494 23.68 0.23 -13.32
C LYS A 494 23.21 1.44 -12.49
N PHE A 495 22.32 1.20 -11.52
CA PHE A 495 21.83 2.21 -10.59
C PHE A 495 22.92 2.71 -9.64
N LEU A 496 23.75 1.80 -9.19
CA LEU A 496 24.85 2.02 -8.26
C LEU A 496 26.07 2.70 -8.93
N ASP A 497 26.36 2.39 -10.19
CA ASP A 497 27.48 2.98 -10.95
C ASP A 497 27.29 4.47 -11.33
N THR A 498 26.10 5.03 -11.20
CA THR A 498 25.80 6.42 -11.62
C THR A 498 25.96 7.48 -10.52
N ARG A 499 26.35 7.10 -9.29
CA ARG A 499 26.41 8.02 -8.14
C ARG A 499 27.75 7.90 -7.40
N SER A 500 28.37 9.02 -7.05
CA SER A 500 29.63 8.98 -6.29
C SER A 500 29.36 8.66 -4.82
N TYR A 501 30.02 7.62 -4.32
CA TYR A 501 29.95 7.20 -2.91
C TYR A 501 31.34 7.37 -2.31
N SER A 502 31.51 8.30 -1.37
CA SER A 502 32.76 8.43 -0.61
C SER A 502 32.76 7.47 0.58
N GLY A 503 33.35 6.30 0.39
CA GLY A 503 33.45 5.21 1.37
C GLY A 503 33.18 3.87 0.70
N LYS A 504 33.67 2.74 1.25
CA LYS A 504 33.46 1.39 0.68
C LYS A 504 31.97 1.19 0.40
N SER A 505 31.62 1.31 -0.87
CA SER A 505 30.27 1.59 -1.31
C SER A 505 29.38 0.35 -1.22
N PRO A 506 28.05 0.47 -1.01
CA PRO A 506 27.11 -0.62 -1.27
C PRO A 506 27.25 -1.19 -2.70
N VAL A 507 27.77 -0.40 -3.66
CA VAL A 507 28.23 -0.86 -4.99
C VAL A 507 29.30 -1.94 -4.88
N ALA A 508 30.30 -1.79 -3.99
CA ALA A 508 31.39 -2.74 -3.85
C ALA A 508 30.92 -4.05 -3.21
N VAL A 509 30.00 -3.97 -2.24
CA VAL A 509 29.35 -5.15 -1.63
C VAL A 509 28.51 -5.89 -2.68
N LEU A 510 27.69 -5.19 -3.46
CA LEU A 510 26.87 -5.79 -4.51
C LEU A 510 27.66 -6.27 -5.74
N LYS A 511 28.78 -5.62 -6.09
CA LYS A 511 29.73 -6.13 -7.11
C LYS A 511 30.46 -7.38 -6.63
N ASP A 512 30.84 -7.44 -5.35
CA ASP A 512 31.43 -8.65 -4.76
C ASP A 512 30.41 -9.80 -4.75
N ILE A 513 29.14 -9.53 -4.47
CA ILE A 513 28.06 -10.52 -4.50
C ILE A 513 27.73 -10.96 -5.91
N HIS A 514 27.65 -10.02 -6.86
CA HIS A 514 27.49 -10.35 -8.27
C HIS A 514 28.64 -11.25 -8.75
N ALA A 515 29.88 -10.95 -8.35
CA ALA A 515 31.04 -11.78 -8.65
C ALA A 515 30.97 -13.18 -7.99
N ARG A 516 30.47 -13.27 -6.75
CA ARG A 516 30.29 -14.54 -6.02
C ARG A 516 29.15 -15.41 -6.56
N ILE A 517 28.01 -14.82 -6.92
CA ILE A 517 26.88 -15.51 -7.55
C ILE A 517 27.28 -16.02 -8.94
N LEU A 518 28.00 -15.21 -9.74
CA LEU A 518 28.56 -15.66 -11.00
C LEU A 518 29.58 -16.79 -10.82
N ALA A 519 30.36 -16.78 -9.74
CA ALA A 519 31.30 -17.85 -9.43
C ALA A 519 30.59 -19.14 -8.96
N ALA A 520 29.53 -19.03 -8.16
CA ALA A 520 28.71 -20.16 -7.70
C ALA A 520 27.97 -20.84 -8.87
N ASN A 521 27.35 -20.06 -9.76
CA ASN A 521 26.67 -20.60 -10.95
C ASN A 521 27.67 -21.22 -11.95
N ARG A 522 28.93 -20.74 -12.00
CA ARG A 522 30.00 -21.37 -12.78
C ARG A 522 30.52 -22.66 -12.16
N ALA A 523 30.45 -22.80 -10.83
CA ALA A 523 30.85 -24.01 -10.12
C ALA A 523 29.82 -25.14 -10.30
N GLU A 524 28.52 -24.83 -10.35
CA GLU A 524 27.47 -25.81 -10.68
C GLU A 524 27.47 -26.20 -12.17
N ALA A 525 27.89 -25.29 -13.06
CA ALA A 525 27.96 -25.54 -14.50
C ALA A 525 29.26 -26.26 -14.96
N MET A 526 30.15 -26.68 -14.06
CA MET A 526 31.40 -27.33 -14.45
C MET A 526 31.16 -28.84 -14.73
N PRO A 527 31.33 -29.34 -15.97
CA PRO A 527 31.13 -30.74 -16.27
C PRO A 527 32.21 -31.60 -15.60
N ARG A 528 31.81 -32.78 -15.10
CA ARG A 528 32.70 -33.89 -14.72
C ARG A 528 33.70 -34.17 -15.86
N ARG A 529 34.88 -33.57 -15.81
CA ARG A 529 36.01 -33.87 -16.70
C ARG A 529 37.32 -33.87 -15.92
N ILE A 530 37.39 -34.72 -14.90
CA ILE A 530 38.66 -35.27 -14.43
C ILE A 530 38.44 -36.76 -14.17
N SER A 531 38.41 -37.53 -15.26
CA SER A 531 38.58 -38.99 -15.24
C SER A 531 39.25 -39.44 -16.53
N HIS A 532 40.39 -38.84 -16.85
CA HIS A 532 41.40 -39.42 -17.74
C HIS A 532 42.70 -38.69 -17.46
N ILE A 533 43.58 -39.39 -16.74
CA ILE A 533 45.02 -39.18 -16.45
C ILE A 533 45.18 -39.51 -14.97
N VAL A 534 45.13 -40.82 -14.67
CA VAL A 534 45.99 -41.58 -13.76
C VAL A 534 45.44 -43.02 -13.78
N GLY A 535 46.21 -43.91 -14.42
CA GLY A 535 46.39 -45.30 -14.02
C GLY A 535 45.18 -46.23 -13.99
N ASN A 536 44.98 -46.94 -15.10
CA ASN A 536 44.75 -48.38 -15.04
C ASN A 536 45.83 -49.00 -14.15
N ASP A 537 45.45 -49.63 -13.05
CA ASP A 537 46.02 -50.90 -12.61
C ASP A 537 45.30 -51.39 -11.35
N ARG A 538 44.85 -52.66 -11.40
CA ARG A 538 44.31 -53.50 -10.31
C ARG A 538 42.90 -53.11 -9.84
N GLU A 539 41.88 -53.96 -9.86
CA GLU A 539 41.81 -55.41 -9.84
C GLU A 539 40.43 -55.84 -10.38
N GLN A 540 40.45 -56.66 -11.43
CA GLN A 540 39.33 -57.55 -11.74
C GLN A 540 39.34 -58.69 -10.72
N GLN A 541 38.15 -59.00 -10.23
CA GLN A 541 37.65 -60.38 -10.06
C GLN A 541 38.55 -61.36 -9.28
N LEU A 542 38.37 -61.35 -7.96
CA LEU A 542 38.17 -62.57 -7.17
C LEU A 542 36.93 -62.24 -6.31
N GLY A 543 35.81 -62.95 -6.32
CA GLY A 543 35.64 -64.38 -6.48
C GLY A 543 34.97 -64.90 -5.22
N LYS A 544 33.63 -64.96 -5.25
CA LYS A 544 32.74 -65.87 -4.51
C LYS A 544 32.62 -65.76 -2.98
N GLU A 545 31.41 -66.13 -2.54
CA GLU A 545 30.94 -66.46 -1.18
C GLU A 545 30.76 -65.25 -0.24
N GLY A 546 29.66 -65.10 0.50
CA GLY A 546 28.47 -65.89 0.69
C GLY A 546 27.57 -65.22 1.74
N HIS A 547 26.26 -65.46 1.60
CA HIS A 547 25.19 -65.48 2.61
C HIS A 547 25.08 -64.45 3.76
N GLN A 548 23.90 -63.82 3.75
CA GLN A 548 22.89 -63.70 4.83
C GLN A 548 23.32 -63.29 6.25
N GLY A 549 22.66 -62.22 6.72
CA GLY A 549 22.55 -61.91 8.14
C GLY A 549 21.77 -60.61 8.38
N GLU A 550 20.48 -60.75 8.68
CA GLU A 550 19.61 -59.68 9.15
C GLU A 550 19.99 -59.18 10.57
N SER A 551 19.49 -57.97 10.88
CA SER A 551 18.97 -57.53 12.20
C SER A 551 19.69 -56.39 12.94
N THR A 552 18.96 -55.26 12.98
CA THR A 552 18.57 -54.43 14.14
C THR A 552 19.58 -53.82 15.12
N HIS A 553 19.50 -52.47 15.17
CA HIS A 553 19.43 -51.59 16.35
C HIS A 553 20.69 -51.19 17.15
N ASP A 554 21.03 -49.91 16.96
CA ASP A 554 21.15 -48.83 17.95
C ASP A 554 22.47 -48.56 18.73
N ARG A 555 22.77 -47.25 18.75
CA ARG A 555 23.60 -46.42 19.64
C ARG A 555 25.14 -46.47 19.66
N SER A 556 25.68 -45.34 19.19
CA SER A 556 26.70 -44.47 19.81
C SER A 556 28.14 -44.98 19.96
N GLY A 557 29.08 -44.25 19.33
CA GLY A 557 30.51 -44.35 19.66
C GLY A 557 31.46 -43.85 18.57
N MET A 558 31.81 -42.56 18.65
CA MET A 558 32.96 -41.89 18.03
C MET A 558 34.01 -42.72 17.25
N LYS A 559 34.32 -42.30 16.02
CA LYS A 559 35.71 -42.04 15.59
C LYS A 559 35.80 -40.80 14.67
N ALA A 560 35.84 -39.64 15.31
CA ALA A 560 36.42 -38.42 14.75
C ALA A 560 37.94 -38.66 14.59
N GLY A 561 38.40 -39.05 13.39
CA GLY A 561 39.83 -39.31 13.16
C GLY A 561 40.36 -39.00 11.75
N VAL A 562 39.48 -38.70 10.79
CA VAL A 562 39.89 -38.52 9.38
C VAL A 562 39.50 -37.14 8.81
N VAL A 563 38.44 -36.50 9.29
CA VAL A 563 37.99 -35.19 8.77
C VAL A 563 38.89 -34.04 9.24
N HIS A 564 39.52 -34.15 10.41
CA HIS A 564 40.32 -33.05 10.97
C HIS A 564 41.71 -32.88 10.33
N ARG A 565 42.21 -33.89 9.58
CA ARG A 565 43.47 -33.80 8.84
C ARG A 565 43.30 -33.21 7.44
N PHE A 566 42.12 -33.31 6.84
CA PHE A 566 41.85 -32.73 5.52
C PHE A 566 41.62 -31.21 5.61
N ILE A 567 40.82 -30.76 6.58
CA ILE A 567 40.53 -29.33 6.77
C ILE A 567 41.79 -28.54 7.17
N ARG A 568 42.68 -29.09 8.00
CA ARG A 568 43.93 -28.40 8.36
C ARG A 568 44.91 -28.25 7.20
N ARG A 569 44.94 -29.17 6.23
CA ARG A 569 45.87 -29.10 5.10
C ARG A 569 45.44 -28.03 4.08
N THR A 570 44.13 -27.93 3.81
CA THR A 570 43.56 -26.88 2.95
C THR A 570 43.68 -25.48 3.58
N SER A 571 43.50 -25.36 4.91
CA SER A 571 43.69 -24.08 5.60
C SER A 571 45.15 -23.62 5.64
N LEU A 572 46.13 -24.54 5.70
CA LEU A 572 47.56 -24.21 5.68
C LEU A 572 48.03 -23.76 4.30
N GLU A 573 47.52 -24.37 3.22
CA GLU A 573 47.83 -23.94 1.84
C GLU A 573 47.21 -22.57 1.51
N ILE A 574 46.00 -22.29 2.01
CA ILE A 574 45.36 -20.97 1.89
C ILE A 574 46.12 -19.91 2.71
N LEU A 575 46.56 -20.23 3.93
CA LEU A 575 47.37 -19.32 4.75
C LEU A 575 48.77 -19.06 4.13
N GLN A 576 49.40 -20.06 3.52
CA GLN A 576 50.66 -19.88 2.78
C GLN A 576 50.49 -19.02 1.52
N ALA A 577 49.37 -19.14 0.80
CA ALA A 577 49.07 -18.27 -0.33
C ALA A 577 48.86 -16.81 0.10
N VAL A 578 48.15 -16.57 1.20
CA VAL A 578 47.89 -15.21 1.75
C VAL A 578 49.17 -14.55 2.30
N PHE A 579 50.07 -15.31 2.95
CA PHE A 579 51.36 -14.78 3.41
C PHE A 579 52.33 -14.47 2.25
N THR A 580 52.31 -15.28 1.18
CA THR A 580 53.18 -15.06 0.01
C THR A 580 52.75 -13.82 -0.78
N PHE A 581 51.44 -13.54 -0.84
CA PHE A 581 50.90 -12.33 -1.47
C PHE A 581 51.23 -11.06 -0.65
N SER A 582 51.17 -11.16 0.68
CA SER A 582 51.47 -10.05 1.59
C SER A 582 52.95 -9.64 1.57
N ARG A 583 53.90 -10.59 1.43
CA ARG A 583 55.34 -10.26 1.27
C ARG A 583 55.67 -9.60 -0.08
N LYS A 584 54.99 -9.99 -1.17
CA LYS A 584 55.16 -9.33 -2.49
C LYS A 584 54.60 -7.90 -2.48
N ALA A 585 53.47 -7.67 -1.81
CA ALA A 585 52.90 -6.33 -1.64
C ALA A 585 53.80 -5.42 -0.78
N LEU A 586 54.37 -5.94 0.32
CA LEU A 586 55.29 -5.18 1.18
C LEU A 586 56.65 -4.88 0.50
N TYR A 587 57.14 -5.75 -0.38
CA TYR A 587 58.35 -5.50 -1.17
C TYR A 587 58.13 -4.41 -2.23
N ALA A 588 56.96 -4.41 -2.90
CA ALA A 588 56.60 -3.39 -3.89
C ALA A 588 56.42 -2.00 -3.26
N ILE A 589 55.87 -1.92 -2.04
CA ILE A 589 55.69 -0.65 -1.31
C ILE A 589 57.02 -0.06 -0.82
N ARG A 590 58.01 -0.91 -0.46
CA ARG A 590 59.34 -0.45 0.00
C ARG A 590 60.30 -0.03 -1.11
N HIS A 591 60.02 -0.37 -2.37
CA HIS A 591 60.86 -0.02 -3.52
C HIS A 591 60.18 0.91 -4.53
N GLY A 592 58.91 1.25 -4.35
CA GLY A 592 58.18 2.24 -5.17
C GLY A 592 58.18 3.68 -4.64
N LEU A 593 58.83 3.98 -3.51
CA LEU A 593 58.83 5.30 -2.85
C LEU A 593 60.15 6.07 -2.99
N LYS A 594 61.00 5.77 -4.00
CA LYS A 594 62.28 6.47 -4.21
C LYS A 594 62.44 7.31 -5.48
N ASP A 595 61.44 7.36 -6.37
CA ASP A 595 61.60 8.02 -7.69
C ASP A 595 60.58 9.13 -8.02
N ARG A 596 60.08 9.89 -7.03
CA ARG A 596 59.32 11.13 -7.29
C ARG A 596 59.53 12.21 -6.24
N GLU A 597 60.76 12.68 -6.10
CA GLU A 597 61.07 14.05 -5.71
C GLU A 597 62.15 14.54 -6.67
N ASP A 598 61.76 15.09 -7.82
CA ASP A 598 62.48 16.16 -8.51
C ASP A 598 61.70 16.63 -9.76
N HIS A 599 61.71 17.95 -9.93
CA HIS A 599 61.26 18.75 -11.08
C HIS A 599 59.79 19.25 -11.12
N THR A 600 59.68 20.49 -10.61
CA THR A 600 58.83 21.65 -10.99
C THR A 600 57.32 21.54 -10.95
#